data_AF-A0A1Z2KXQ3-F1
#
_entry.id   AF-A0A1Z2KXQ3-F1
#
_cell.length_a   1.000
_cell.length_b   1.000
_cell.length_c   1.000
_cell.angle_alpha   90.00
_cell.angle_beta   90.00
_cell.angle_gamma   90.00
#
_symmetry.space_group_name_H-M   'P 1'
#
loop_
_entity.id
_entity.type
_entity.pdbx_description
1 polymer ?
#
loop_
_entity_poly.entity_id
_entity_poly.type
_entity_poly.pdbx_seq_one_letter_code
_entity_poly.pdbx_strand_id
1 'polypeptide(L)'
;MGSVTGTLDAVARLRALDARTVITGHGPVAGPEVFDVTEGYLRWVQELAREGLAAGLTPLEAARAAGPGPYAHLIDSERLVPNLHRAYAEERGAAPGVPLDIGELFREMVEFHGGLPTCRA
;
A
#
# COMPACT_ATOMS: atom_id res chain seq x y z
N MET A 1 -6.49 9.75 -4.69
CA MET A 1 -5.79 8.57 -5.24
C MET A 1 -4.30 8.88 -5.28
N GLY A 2 -3.49 8.12 -4.56
CA GLY A 2 -2.04 8.35 -4.45
C GLY A 2 -1.22 7.53 -5.44
N SER A 3 0.09 7.48 -5.21
CA SER A 3 1.06 6.62 -5.89
C SER A 3 1.98 5.97 -4.87
N VAL A 4 2.50 4.78 -5.18
CA VAL A 4 3.48 4.11 -4.32
C VAL A 4 4.79 4.89 -4.38
N THR A 5 5.29 5.16 -5.58
CA THR A 5 6.54 5.92 -5.78
C THR A 5 6.46 7.32 -5.18
N GLY A 6 5.37 8.05 -5.42
CA GLY A 6 5.23 9.41 -4.87
C GLY A 6 5.09 9.44 -3.35
N THR A 7 4.59 8.37 -2.72
CA THR A 7 4.56 8.27 -1.26
C THR A 7 5.96 8.00 -0.71
N LEU A 8 6.75 7.14 -1.36
CA LEU A 8 8.17 6.94 -1.01
C LEU A 8 8.97 8.26 -1.12
N ASP A 9 8.76 9.03 -2.18
CA ASP A 9 9.40 10.35 -2.35
C ASP A 9 8.98 11.34 -1.24
N ALA A 10 7.70 11.33 -0.86
CA ALA A 10 7.21 12.17 0.23
C ALA A 10 7.83 11.76 1.57
N VAL A 11 7.90 10.46 1.87
CA VAL A 11 8.54 9.93 3.09
C VAL A 11 10.03 10.32 3.14
N ALA A 12 10.75 10.22 2.02
CA ALA A 12 12.16 10.63 1.95
C ALA A 12 12.33 12.13 2.27
N ARG A 13 11.45 12.99 1.74
CA ARG A 13 11.46 14.43 2.05
C ARG A 13 11.13 14.72 3.51
N LEU A 14 10.17 14.01 4.09
CA LEU A 14 9.82 14.16 5.50
C LEU A 14 10.98 13.74 6.41
N ARG A 15 11.67 12.64 6.07
CA ARG A 15 12.86 12.18 6.81
C ARG A 15 13.98 13.20 6.81
N ALA A 16 14.17 13.93 5.70
CA ALA A 16 15.18 14.98 5.59
C ALA A 16 14.96 16.17 6.54
N LEU A 17 13.78 16.28 7.17
CA LEU A 17 13.50 17.30 8.19
C LEU A 17 14.07 16.96 9.57
N ASP A 18 14.60 15.74 9.76
CA ASP A 18 15.22 15.28 11.01
C ASP A 18 14.32 15.45 12.25
N ALA A 19 13.03 15.16 12.09
CA ALA A 19 12.05 15.31 13.16
C ALA A 19 12.20 14.20 14.21
N ARG A 20 12.25 14.59 15.50
CA ARG A 20 12.20 13.64 16.63
C ARG A 20 10.79 13.15 16.97
N THR A 21 9.77 13.90 16.55
CA THR A 21 8.36 13.62 16.85
C THR A 21 7.53 13.84 15.60
N VAL A 22 6.68 12.86 15.30
CA VAL A 22 5.76 12.84 14.18
C VAL A 22 4.33 12.79 14.73
N ILE A 23 3.55 13.81 14.40
CA ILE A 23 2.12 13.84 14.70
C ILE A 23 1.39 13.32 13.45
N THR A 24 0.90 12.09 13.54
CA THR A 24 0.17 11.46 12.44
C THR A 24 -1.22 12.05 12.30
N GLY A 25 -1.74 12.16 11.07
CA GLY A 25 -3.12 12.60 10.86
C GLY A 25 -4.16 11.66 11.48
N HIS A 26 -3.88 10.35 11.43
CA HIS A 26 -4.60 9.29 12.14
C HIS A 26 -3.59 8.38 12.84
N GLY A 27 -3.97 7.79 13.97
CA GLY A 27 -3.08 6.97 14.79
C GLY A 27 -2.37 7.77 15.91
N PRO A 28 -1.51 7.11 16.69
CA PRO A 28 -0.84 7.73 17.82
C PRO A 28 0.31 8.64 17.39
N VAL A 29 0.68 9.58 18.27
CA VAL A 29 1.97 10.29 18.15
C VAL A 29 3.11 9.28 18.17
N ALA A 30 4.08 9.46 17.28
CA ALA A 30 5.19 8.55 17.09
C ALA A 30 6.52 9.28 16.86
N GLY A 31 7.62 8.54 16.78
CA GLY A 31 8.91 9.04 16.32
C GLY A 31 9.13 8.79 14.81
N PRO A 32 10.34 9.05 14.30
CA PRO A 32 10.67 8.88 12.88
C PRO A 32 10.59 7.42 12.39
N GLU A 33 10.53 6.43 13.27
CA GLU A 33 10.41 5.00 12.94
C GLU A 33 9.16 4.67 12.09
N VAL A 34 8.11 5.50 12.14
CA VAL A 34 6.92 5.32 11.28
C VAL A 34 7.26 5.45 9.79
N PHE A 35 8.32 6.19 9.45
CA PHE A 35 8.82 6.31 8.09
C PHE A 35 9.45 4.99 7.62
N ASP A 36 10.16 4.28 8.50
CA ASP A 36 10.76 2.98 8.19
C ASP A 36 9.68 1.92 7.92
N VAL A 37 8.64 1.89 8.77
CA VAL A 37 7.50 0.97 8.60
C VAL A 37 6.77 1.26 7.29
N THR A 38 6.50 2.55 7.00
CA THR A 38 5.81 2.97 5.78
C THR A 38 6.61 2.62 4.53
N GLU A 39 7.91 2.95 4.52
CA GLU A 39 8.80 2.65 3.40
C GLU A 39 8.92 1.14 3.17
N GLY A 40 9.11 0.37 4.24
CA GLY A 40 9.19 -1.08 4.15
C GLY A 40 7.93 -1.70 3.55
N TYR A 41 6.76 -1.29 4.03
CA TYR A 41 5.47 -1.77 3.49
C TYR A 41 5.33 -1.45 2.00
N LEU A 42 5.63 -0.22 1.59
CA LEU A 42 5.51 0.19 0.19
C LEU A 42 6.50 -0.55 -0.72
N ARG A 43 7.74 -0.79 -0.26
CA ARG A 43 8.72 -1.59 -1.00
C ARG A 43 8.30 -3.06 -1.13
N TRP A 44 7.71 -3.61 -0.08
CA TRP A 44 7.14 -4.96 -0.13
C TRP A 44 5.97 -5.05 -1.12
N VAL A 45 5.10 -4.04 -1.18
CA VAL A 45 4.04 -3.96 -2.21
C VAL A 45 4.64 -3.91 -3.64
N GLN A 46 5.73 -3.16 -3.86
CA GLN A 46 6.41 -3.15 -5.17
C GLN A 46 7.01 -4.51 -5.51
N GLU A 47 7.58 -5.21 -4.53
CA GLU A 47 8.11 -6.57 -4.72
C GLU A 47 7.03 -7.56 -5.12
N LEU A 48 5.92 -7.61 -4.36
CA LEU A 48 4.78 -8.44 -4.70
C LEU A 48 4.20 -8.10 -6.08
N ALA A 49 4.20 -6.83 -6.47
CA ALA A 49 3.74 -6.42 -7.80
C ALA A 49 4.65 -6.96 -8.91
N ARG A 50 5.97 -6.85 -8.74
CA ARG A 50 6.95 -7.41 -9.70
C ARG A 50 6.83 -8.93 -9.80
N GLU A 51 6.73 -9.62 -8.66
CA GLU A 51 6.60 -11.08 -8.61
C GLU A 51 5.28 -11.54 -9.24
N GLY A 52 4.17 -10.89 -8.89
CA GLY A 52 2.85 -11.20 -9.43
C GLY A 52 2.78 -10.96 -10.93
N LEU A 53 3.36 -9.87 -11.44
CA LEU A 53 3.49 -9.63 -12.89
C LEU A 53 4.32 -10.72 -13.57
N ALA A 54 5.47 -11.10 -12.99
CA ALA A 54 6.31 -12.16 -13.53
C ALA A 54 5.61 -13.53 -13.55
N ALA A 55 4.73 -13.78 -12.58
CA ALA A 55 3.91 -14.99 -12.48
C ALA A 55 2.60 -14.92 -13.29
N GLY A 56 2.28 -13.79 -13.93
CA GLY A 56 1.03 -13.59 -14.66
C GLY A 56 -0.23 -13.50 -13.77
N LEU A 57 -0.05 -13.20 -12.48
CA LEU A 57 -1.14 -13.08 -11.50
C LEU A 57 -1.78 -11.70 -11.55
N THR A 58 -3.09 -11.65 -11.32
CA THR A 58 -3.81 -10.41 -11.02
C THR A 58 -3.41 -9.85 -9.65
N PRO A 59 -3.67 -8.56 -9.36
CA PRO A 59 -3.42 -7.99 -8.03
C PRO A 59 -4.12 -8.74 -6.88
N LEU A 60 -5.37 -9.17 -7.09
CA LEU A 60 -6.11 -9.95 -6.10
C LEU A 60 -5.48 -11.34 -5.86
N GLU A 61 -5.06 -12.02 -6.92
CA GLU A 61 -4.35 -13.31 -6.80
C GLU A 61 -2.99 -13.15 -6.11
N ALA A 62 -2.24 -12.10 -6.44
CA ALA A 62 -0.98 -11.79 -5.78
C ALA A 62 -1.18 -11.48 -4.28
N ALA A 63 -2.22 -10.73 -3.92
CA ALA A 63 -2.58 -10.49 -2.52
C ALA A 63 -2.89 -11.80 -1.78
N ARG A 64 -3.64 -12.71 -2.41
CA ARG A 64 -3.96 -14.03 -1.83
C ARG A 64 -2.72 -14.91 -1.68
N ALA A 65 -1.84 -14.91 -2.68
CA ALA A 65 -0.59 -15.65 -2.65
C ALA A 65 0.38 -15.14 -1.57
N ALA A 66 0.41 -13.82 -1.34
CA ALA A 66 1.22 -13.21 -0.29
C ALA A 66 0.78 -13.59 1.13
N GLY A 67 -0.51 -13.89 1.32
CA GLY A 67 -1.08 -14.18 2.63
C GLY A 67 -0.94 -12.99 3.60
N PRO A 68 -0.87 -13.24 4.92
CA PRO A 68 -0.74 -12.16 5.91
C PRO A 68 0.55 -11.34 5.75
N GLY A 69 1.64 -11.96 5.30
CA GLY A 69 2.93 -11.31 5.10
C GLY A 69 3.56 -10.73 6.39
N PRO A 70 4.70 -10.03 6.26
CA PRO A 70 5.40 -9.41 7.40
C PRO A 70 4.63 -8.23 8.01
N TYR A 71 3.70 -7.64 7.26
CA TYR A 71 2.90 -6.48 7.67
C TYR A 71 1.50 -6.83 8.18
N ALA A 72 1.23 -8.12 8.46
CA ALA A 72 -0.06 -8.60 8.99
C ALA A 72 -0.53 -7.93 10.29
N HIS A 73 0.40 -7.33 11.03
CA HIS A 73 0.15 -6.63 12.28
C HIS A 73 -0.41 -5.21 12.08
N LEU A 74 -0.35 -4.67 10.85
CA LEU A 74 -0.98 -3.41 10.51
C LEU A 74 -2.50 -3.58 10.41
N ILE A 75 -3.22 -2.49 10.66
CA ILE A 75 -4.68 -2.45 10.46
C ILE A 75 -5.02 -2.49 8.97
N ASP A 76 -6.28 -2.80 8.66
CA ASP A 76 -6.86 -2.71 7.32
C ASP A 76 -6.08 -3.52 6.27
N SER A 77 -5.81 -4.80 6.57
CA SER A 77 -5.08 -5.72 5.69
C SER A 77 -5.63 -5.79 4.26
N GLU A 78 -6.93 -5.54 4.08
CA GLU A 78 -7.59 -5.51 2.79
C GLU A 78 -7.08 -4.40 1.86
N ARG A 79 -6.45 -3.36 2.41
CA ARG A 79 -5.80 -2.29 1.64
C ARG A 79 -4.64 -2.79 0.77
N LEU A 80 -4.13 -3.99 1.00
CA LEU A 80 -3.12 -4.61 0.14
C LEU A 80 -3.60 -4.69 -1.32
N VAL A 81 -4.85 -5.08 -1.56
CA VAL A 81 -5.40 -5.24 -2.92
C VAL A 81 -5.33 -3.93 -3.73
N PRO A 82 -5.93 -2.81 -3.29
CA PRO A 82 -5.86 -1.58 -4.06
C PRO A 82 -4.45 -0.99 -4.14
N ASN A 83 -3.57 -1.27 -3.16
CA ASN A 83 -2.16 -0.89 -3.24
C ASN A 83 -1.41 -1.68 -4.31
N LEU A 84 -1.69 -2.98 -4.46
CA LEU A 84 -1.14 -3.80 -5.53
C LEU A 84 -1.62 -3.34 -6.90
N HIS A 85 -2.90 -2.99 -7.07
CA HIS A 85 -3.36 -2.39 -8.33
C HIS A 85 -2.57 -1.13 -8.70
N ARG A 86 -2.32 -0.25 -7.72
CA ARG A 86 -1.48 0.93 -7.94
C ARG A 86 -0.06 0.55 -8.34
N ALA A 87 0.57 -0.37 -7.62
CA ALA A 87 1.92 -0.82 -7.91
C ALA A 87 2.01 -1.48 -9.29
N TYR A 88 1.06 -2.34 -9.66
CA TYR A 88 0.96 -2.94 -10.99
C TYR A 88 0.86 -1.90 -12.10
N ALA A 89 0.07 -0.84 -11.90
CA ALA A 89 -0.03 0.24 -12.88
C ALA A 89 1.32 0.96 -13.05
N GLU A 90 2.00 1.27 -11.94
CA GLU A 90 3.32 1.92 -11.96
C GLU A 90 4.40 1.03 -12.59
N GLU A 91 4.44 -0.27 -12.25
CA GLU A 91 5.36 -1.25 -12.86
C GLU A 91 5.13 -1.44 -14.37
N ARG A 92 3.90 -1.24 -14.84
CA ARG A 92 3.56 -1.23 -16.28
C ARG A 92 3.87 0.11 -16.97
N GLY A 93 4.47 1.07 -16.26
CA GLY A 93 4.87 2.37 -16.80
C GLY A 93 3.78 3.43 -16.79
N ALA A 94 2.67 3.21 -16.08
CA ALA A 94 1.67 4.26 -15.92
C ALA A 94 2.22 5.42 -15.08
N ALA A 95 1.81 6.65 -15.40
CA ALA A 95 2.21 7.82 -14.63
C ALA A 95 1.72 7.72 -13.18
N PRO A 96 2.53 8.17 -12.19
CA PRO A 96 2.11 8.22 -10.79
C PRO A 96 0.78 8.96 -10.62
N GLY A 97 -0.16 8.33 -9.91
CA GLY A 97 -1.47 8.93 -9.61
C GLY A 97 -2.49 8.89 -10.75
N VAL A 98 -2.21 8.20 -11.87
CA VAL A 98 -3.23 8.01 -12.92
C VAL A 98 -4.53 7.44 -12.33
N PRO A 99 -5.72 7.89 -12.77
CA PRO A 99 -6.98 7.32 -12.30
C PRO A 99 -7.03 5.80 -12.50
N LEU A 100 -7.62 5.11 -11.53
CA LEU A 100 -7.94 3.68 -11.56
C LEU A 100 -9.43 3.53 -11.24
N ASP A 101 -10.01 2.41 -11.63
CA ASP A 101 -11.42 2.12 -11.33
C ASP A 101 -11.61 1.84 -9.83
N ILE A 102 -12.09 2.84 -9.11
CA ILE A 102 -12.35 2.75 -7.67
C ILE A 102 -13.42 1.70 -7.34
N GLY A 103 -14.41 1.51 -8.22
CA GLY A 103 -15.48 0.53 -8.02
C GLY A 103 -14.97 -0.90 -8.12
N GLU A 104 -14.07 -1.16 -9.07
CA GLU A 104 -13.37 -2.45 -9.19
C GLU A 104 -12.45 -2.69 -7.99
N LEU A 105 -11.60 -1.73 -7.65
CA LEU A 105 -10.69 -1.79 -6.50
C LEU A 105 -11.43 -2.11 -5.20
N PHE A 106 -12.56 -1.43 -4.96
CA PHE A 106 -13.35 -1.62 -3.75
C PHE A 106 -14.02 -3.00 -3.73
N ARG A 107 -14.49 -3.49 -4.87
CA ARG A 107 -15.11 -4.81 -4.99
C ARG A 107 -14.12 -5.92 -4.67
N GLU A 108 -12.92 -5.88 -5.25
CA GLU A 108 -11.88 -6.88 -4.99
C GLU A 108 -11.35 -6.79 -3.55
N MET A 109 -11.25 -5.57 -3.00
CA MET A 109 -10.90 -5.37 -1.60
C MET A 109 -11.92 -6.05 -0.66
N VAL A 110 -13.23 -5.90 -0.94
CA VAL A 110 -14.30 -6.59 -0.21
C VAL A 110 -14.21 -8.11 -0.37
N GLU A 111 -13.95 -8.58 -1.59
CA GLU A 111 -13.78 -10.01 -1.87
C GLU A 111 -12.59 -10.60 -1.09
N PHE A 112 -11.46 -9.89 -1.04
CA PHE A 112 -10.28 -10.29 -0.29
C PHE A 112 -10.52 -10.27 1.22
N HIS A 113 -11.21 -9.25 1.72
CA HIS A 113 -11.52 -9.10 3.15
C HIS A 113 -12.54 -10.13 3.66
N GLY A 114 -13.37 -10.68 2.76
CA GLY A 114 -14.51 -11.53 3.13
C GLY A 114 -15.71 -10.75 3.67
N GLY A 115 -15.75 -9.44 3.47
CA GLY A 115 -16.78 -8.55 3.99
C GLY A 115 -16.50 -7.07 3.71
N LEU A 116 -17.41 -6.19 4.13
CA LEU A 116 -17.17 -4.76 4.05
C LEU A 116 -16.05 -4.35 5.03
N PRO A 117 -15.08 -3.51 4.62
CA PRO A 117 -14.08 -2.97 5.53
C PRO A 117 -14.73 -2.25 6.71
N THR A 118 -14.14 -2.40 7.89
CA THR A 118 -14.60 -1.65 9.06
C THR A 118 -14.05 -0.23 9.00
N CYS A 119 -14.89 0.75 8.70
CA CYS A 119 -14.49 2.15 8.81
C CYS A 119 -14.28 2.52 10.28
N ARG A 120 -13.04 2.82 10.65
CA ARG A 120 -12.71 3.43 11.95
C ARG A 120 -12.46 4.92 11.72
N ALA A 121 -13.52 5.70 11.86
CA ALA A 121 -13.45 7.17 11.84
C ALA A 121 -12.93 7.70 13.18
#